data_AF-A0A7H8NFJ1-F1
#
_entry.id   AF-A0A7H8NFJ1-F1
#
_cell.length_a   1.000
_cell.length_b   1.000
_cell.length_c   1.000
_cell.angle_alpha   90.00
_cell.angle_beta   90.00
_cell.angle_gamma   90.00
#
_symmetry.space_group_name_H-M   'P 1'
#
loop_
_entity.id
_entity.type
_entity.pdbx_description
1 polymer ?
#
loop_
_entity_poly.entity_id
_entity_poly.type
_entity_poly.pdbx_seq_one_letter_code
_entity_poly.pdbx_strand_id
1 'polypeptide(L)'
;MRRRTCCPADFRISVAGPSGLDASDALPFGTAWACAVEPFLVPKKARNTPGAPEMPRVMLGKRAARGFVTTTGALTRVAAAAEDGAAANPTNATAARLLAAAGRNVQSPRLMDWYPKLAKERVGPVFGALLTGDATPAEAVRTIQRAADETARDESVRRRRHP
;
A
#
# COMPACT_ATOMS: atom_id res chain seq x y z
N MET A 1 -6.10 9.34 23.60
CA MET A 1 -6.74 10.26 22.62
C MET A 1 -7.98 9.56 22.06
N ARG A 2 -9.19 9.86 22.56
CA ARG A 2 -10.43 9.26 22.05
C ARG A 2 -10.63 9.76 20.62
N ARG A 3 -10.56 8.89 19.60
CA ARG A 3 -10.98 9.23 18.24
C ARG A 3 -12.43 9.71 18.32
N ARG A 4 -12.71 10.94 17.89
CA ARG A 4 -14.09 11.38 17.62
C ARG A 4 -14.62 10.48 16.50
N THR A 5 -15.65 9.72 16.80
CA THR A 5 -16.30 8.84 15.83
C THR A 5 -17.15 9.71 14.90
N CYS A 6 -16.70 9.90 13.66
CA CYS A 6 -17.53 10.50 12.60
C CYS A 6 -18.65 9.56 12.11
N CYS A 7 -18.68 8.33 12.62
CA CYS A 7 -19.66 7.32 12.28
C CYS A 7 -20.61 7.04 13.46
N PRO A 8 -21.86 6.65 13.19
CA PRO A 8 -22.78 6.10 14.19
C PRO A 8 -22.17 4.95 15.00
N ALA A 9 -22.68 4.72 16.22
CA ALA A 9 -22.13 3.72 17.15
C ALA A 9 -22.21 2.27 16.63
N ASP A 10 -23.16 1.99 15.75
CA ASP A 10 -23.42 0.69 15.13
C ASP A 10 -22.83 0.57 13.71
N PHE A 11 -22.12 1.60 13.23
CA PHE A 11 -21.55 1.60 11.90
C PHE A 11 -20.42 0.59 11.76
N ARG A 12 -20.58 -0.38 10.85
CA ARG A 12 -19.61 -1.44 10.60
C ARG A 12 -18.81 -1.15 9.34
N ILE A 13 -17.49 -1.03 9.49
CA ILE A 13 -16.56 -0.89 8.36
C ILE A 13 -16.02 -2.27 8.00
N SER A 14 -16.02 -2.57 6.70
CA SER A 14 -15.40 -3.78 6.13
C SER A 14 -14.48 -3.38 4.99
N VAL A 15 -13.39 -4.13 4.83
CA VAL A 15 -12.41 -3.95 3.75
C VAL A 15 -12.59 -5.08 2.74
N ALA A 16 -12.69 -4.72 1.46
CA ALA A 16 -12.74 -5.65 0.34
C ALA A 16 -11.68 -5.27 -0.69
N GLY A 17 -11.23 -6.25 -1.48
CA GLY A 17 -10.38 -6.01 -2.63
C GLY A 17 -11.14 -5.31 -3.76
N PRO A 18 -10.42 -4.80 -4.78
CA PRO A 18 -11.06 -4.32 -5.99
C PRO A 18 -11.94 -5.41 -6.61
N SER A 19 -13.09 -5.03 -7.14
CA SER A 19 -13.90 -5.91 -7.98
C SER A 19 -13.15 -6.21 -9.27
N GLY A 20 -13.38 -7.40 -9.82
CA GLY A 20 -13.04 -7.65 -11.21
C GLY A 20 -13.97 -6.86 -12.13
N LEU A 21 -13.51 -6.52 -13.33
CA LEU A 21 -14.33 -5.88 -14.35
C LEU A 21 -15.09 -6.96 -15.14
N ASP A 22 -14.35 -7.92 -15.70
CA ASP A 22 -14.87 -9.08 -16.41
C ASP A 22 -13.81 -10.20 -16.51
N ALA A 23 -14.10 -11.23 -17.32
CA ALA A 23 -13.21 -12.37 -17.52
C ALA A 23 -11.88 -12.05 -18.23
N SER A 24 -11.72 -10.84 -18.77
CA SER A 24 -10.50 -10.37 -19.43
C SER A 24 -9.48 -9.72 -18.48
N ASP A 25 -9.80 -9.64 -17.19
CA ASP A 25 -8.89 -9.09 -16.19
C ASP A 25 -7.53 -9.82 -16.20
N ALA A 26 -6.45 -9.04 -16.33
CA ALA A 26 -5.09 -9.58 -16.35
C ALA A 26 -4.65 -10.17 -15.00
N LEU A 27 -5.27 -9.74 -13.90
CA LEU A 27 -5.01 -10.24 -12.55
C LEU A 27 -6.25 -11.01 -12.08
N PRO A 28 -6.07 -12.14 -11.37
CA PRO A 28 -7.19 -12.94 -10.91
C PRO A 28 -8.04 -12.19 -9.88
N PHE A 29 -9.34 -12.49 -9.85
CA PHE A 29 -10.23 -12.00 -8.79
C PHE A 29 -9.67 -12.33 -7.41
N GLY A 30 -9.82 -11.39 -6.46
CA GLY A 30 -9.23 -11.51 -5.12
C GLY A 30 -7.79 -11.00 -5.02
N THR A 31 -7.21 -10.47 -6.10
CA THR A 31 -5.95 -9.71 -6.02
C THR A 31 -6.15 -8.49 -5.12
N ALA A 32 -5.28 -8.33 -4.11
CA ALA A 32 -5.35 -7.21 -3.18
C ALA A 32 -4.21 -6.22 -3.41
N TRP A 33 -4.51 -4.93 -3.37
CA TRP A 33 -3.48 -3.90 -3.25
C TRP A 33 -3.20 -3.65 -1.77
N ALA A 34 -2.02 -4.04 -1.30
CA ALA A 34 -1.57 -3.73 0.05
C ALA A 34 -0.07 -3.42 0.08
N CYS A 35 0.31 -2.42 0.89
CA CYS A 35 1.70 -2.04 1.11
C CYS A 35 1.93 -1.74 2.59
N ALA A 36 3.11 -2.07 3.11
CA ALA A 36 3.54 -1.63 4.43
C ALA A 36 4.04 -0.17 4.33
N VAL A 37 3.32 0.75 4.98
CA VAL A 37 3.57 2.20 4.86
C VAL A 37 4.39 2.78 6.01
N GLU A 38 4.67 2.00 7.06
CA GLU A 38 5.42 2.44 8.25
C GLU A 38 6.73 1.65 8.39
N PRO A 39 7.77 1.96 7.59
CA PRO A 39 9.05 1.27 7.69
C PRO A 39 9.85 1.76 8.90
N PHE A 40 10.46 0.82 9.62
CA PHE A 40 11.59 1.14 10.50
C PHE A 40 12.84 1.35 9.66
N LEU A 41 13.48 2.51 9.79
CA LEU A 41 14.69 2.87 9.04
C LEU A 41 15.90 2.89 9.98
N VAL A 42 16.97 2.21 9.58
CA VAL A 42 18.26 2.24 10.29
C VAL A 42 19.23 3.11 9.48
N PRO A 43 19.65 4.29 9.99
CA PRO A 43 20.59 5.14 9.28
C PRO A 43 21.96 4.47 9.14
N LYS A 44 22.52 4.44 7.92
CA LYS A 44 23.86 3.87 7.66
C LYS A 44 24.98 4.55 8.47
N LYS A 45 24.81 5.84 8.80
CA LYS A 45 25.77 6.65 9.58
C LYS A 45 25.32 6.88 11.03
N ALA A 46 24.56 5.95 11.61
CA ALA A 46 24.14 6.07 13.01
C ALA A 46 25.36 6.09 13.94
N ARG A 47 25.35 6.99 14.93
CA ARG A 47 26.42 7.11 15.95
C ARG A 47 26.69 5.78 16.68
N ASN A 48 25.64 4.99 16.90
CA ASN A 48 25.73 3.63 17.42
C ASN A 48 25.31 2.64 16.34
N THR A 49 26.21 2.32 15.42
CA THR A 49 25.93 1.42 14.28
C THR A 49 25.52 0.00 14.71
N PRO A 50 26.17 -0.63 15.72
CA PRO A 50 25.77 -1.97 16.17
C PRO A 50 24.42 -2.01 16.89
N GLY A 51 24.08 -0.97 17.68
CA GLY A 51 22.85 -0.93 18.47
C GLY A 51 21.63 -0.39 17.72
N ALA A 52 21.82 0.38 16.64
CA ALA A 52 20.72 0.92 15.85
C ALA A 52 19.73 -0.14 15.32
N PRO A 53 20.15 -1.33 14.83
CA PRO A 53 19.20 -2.38 14.42
C PRO A 53 18.50 -3.09 15.60
N GLU A 54 19.04 -3.03 16.82
CA GLU A 54 18.45 -3.73 17.98
C GLU A 54 17.10 -3.16 18.39
N MET A 55 16.90 -1.86 18.23
CA MET A 55 15.62 -1.22 18.53
C MET A 55 14.49 -1.73 17.60
N PRO A 56 14.61 -1.66 16.25
CA PRO A 56 13.67 -2.32 15.35
C PRO A 56 13.49 -3.81 15.64
N ARG A 57 14.56 -4.54 15.99
CA ARG A 57 14.48 -5.97 16.32
C ARG A 57 13.55 -6.23 17.50
N VAL A 58 13.63 -5.40 18.55
CA VAL A 58 12.73 -5.49 19.72
C VAL A 58 11.30 -5.08 19.34
N MET A 59 11.13 -3.98 18.59
CA MET A 59 9.81 -3.50 18.16
C MET A 59 9.06 -4.49 17.25
N LEU A 60 9.80 -5.23 16.42
CA LEU A 60 9.27 -6.29 15.56
C LEU A 60 9.12 -7.64 16.28
N GLY A 61 9.46 -7.71 17.57
CA GLY A 61 9.19 -8.88 18.39
C GLY A 61 7.69 -9.06 18.65
N LYS A 62 7.25 -10.32 18.81
CA LYS A 62 5.82 -10.68 19.00
C LYS A 62 5.12 -9.84 20.07
N ARG A 63 5.76 -9.64 21.23
CA ARG A 63 5.19 -8.87 22.36
C ARG A 63 4.96 -7.39 22.00
N ALA A 64 5.96 -6.75 21.41
CA ALA A 64 5.88 -5.34 21.04
C ALA A 64 4.87 -5.11 19.91
N ALA A 65 4.88 -5.99 18.90
CA ALA A 65 3.93 -5.97 17.80
C ALA A 65 2.48 -6.18 18.28
N ARG A 66 2.24 -7.10 19.22
CA ARG A 66 0.93 -7.28 19.87
C ARG A 66 0.49 -6.01 20.60
N GLY A 67 1.39 -5.41 21.39
CA GLY A 67 1.12 -4.14 22.08
C GLY A 67 0.75 -3.01 21.12
N PHE A 68 1.47 -2.87 20.00
CA PHE A 68 1.14 -1.91 18.94
C PHE A 68 -0.27 -2.12 18.42
N VAL A 69 -0.58 -3.33 17.96
CA VAL A 69 -1.87 -3.69 17.37
C VAL A 69 -3.04 -3.42 18.34
N THR A 70 -2.90 -3.83 19.60
CA THR A 70 -3.95 -3.61 20.62
C THR A 70 -4.17 -2.14 20.96
N THR A 71 -3.12 -1.32 20.85
CA THR A 71 -3.15 0.10 21.22
C THR A 71 -3.63 0.99 20.07
N THR A 72 -3.16 0.72 18.85
CA THR A 72 -3.46 1.55 17.66
C THR A 72 -4.66 1.03 16.87
N GLY A 73 -4.97 -0.26 17.00
CA GLY A 73 -5.93 -0.94 16.15
C GLY A 73 -5.45 -1.05 14.70
N ALA A 74 -4.15 -0.92 14.41
CA ALA A 74 -3.58 -1.13 13.08
C ALA A 74 -3.01 -2.55 12.93
N LEU A 75 -3.05 -3.10 11.73
CA LEU A 75 -2.42 -4.38 11.42
C LEU A 75 -0.89 -4.24 11.36
N THR A 76 -0.19 -5.22 11.92
CA THR A 76 1.28 -5.32 11.86
C THR A 76 1.71 -6.33 10.79
N ARG A 77 2.93 -6.19 10.27
CA ARG A 77 3.55 -7.18 9.37
C ARG A 77 3.98 -8.46 10.11
N VAL A 78 4.05 -8.43 11.44
CA VAL A 78 4.37 -9.60 12.27
C VAL A 78 3.14 -10.51 12.32
N ALA A 79 3.12 -11.55 11.47
CA ALA A 79 1.94 -12.41 11.25
C ALA A 79 1.24 -12.87 12.55
N ALA A 80 1.99 -13.40 13.51
CA ALA A 80 1.44 -13.87 14.78
C ALA A 80 0.74 -12.77 15.61
N ALA A 81 1.18 -11.52 15.50
CA ALA A 81 0.53 -10.38 16.18
C ALA A 81 -0.59 -9.75 15.33
N ALA A 82 -0.60 -9.99 14.01
CA ALA A 82 -1.67 -9.54 13.12
C ALA A 82 -2.97 -10.31 13.39
N GLU A 83 -2.89 -11.59 13.70
CA GLU A 83 -4.03 -12.44 14.09
C GLU A 83 -4.72 -11.91 15.37
N ASP A 84 -3.94 -11.52 16.38
CA ASP A 84 -4.46 -10.88 17.60
C ASP A 84 -5.22 -9.57 17.29
N GLY A 85 -4.74 -8.81 16.30
CA GLY A 85 -5.38 -7.57 15.85
C GLY A 85 -6.65 -7.75 15.06
N ALA A 86 -6.71 -8.82 14.28
CA ALA A 86 -7.90 -9.24 13.58
C ALA A 86 -9.02 -9.57 14.59
N ALA A 87 -8.69 -10.21 15.72
CA ALA A 87 -9.65 -10.50 16.77
C ALA A 87 -10.14 -9.24 17.52
N ALA A 88 -9.31 -8.21 17.64
CA ALA A 88 -9.62 -7.01 18.42
C ALA A 88 -10.52 -5.99 17.71
N ASN A 89 -10.57 -5.98 16.36
CA ASN A 89 -11.34 -5.01 15.58
C ASN A 89 -11.99 -5.66 14.34
N PRO A 90 -13.33 -5.60 14.18
CA PRO A 90 -14.03 -6.14 13.01
C PRO A 90 -13.49 -5.67 11.65
N THR A 91 -13.04 -4.42 11.57
CA THR A 91 -12.43 -3.87 10.35
C THR A 91 -11.12 -4.60 10.02
N ASN A 92 -10.27 -4.80 11.03
CA ASN A 92 -9.02 -5.54 10.87
C ASN A 92 -9.24 -7.01 10.55
N ALA A 93 -10.31 -7.61 11.09
CA ALA A 93 -10.70 -8.97 10.74
C ALA A 93 -10.97 -9.10 9.24
N THR A 94 -11.70 -8.15 8.64
CA THR A 94 -11.98 -8.17 7.19
C THR A 94 -10.72 -7.91 6.35
N ALA A 95 -9.84 -6.99 6.77
CA ALA A 95 -8.58 -6.75 6.10
C ALA A 95 -7.62 -7.95 6.18
N ALA A 96 -7.54 -8.63 7.32
CA ALA A 96 -6.75 -9.85 7.49
C ALA A 96 -7.29 -11.00 6.62
N ARG A 97 -8.62 -11.16 6.54
CA ARG A 97 -9.27 -12.14 5.64
C ARG A 97 -8.99 -11.84 4.18
N LEU A 98 -9.04 -10.57 3.76
CA LEU A 98 -8.68 -10.16 2.40
C LEU A 98 -7.23 -10.53 2.08
N LEU A 99 -6.28 -10.23 2.96
CA LEU A 99 -4.87 -10.57 2.75
C LEU A 99 -4.63 -12.08 2.71
N ALA A 100 -5.31 -12.85 3.57
CA ALA A 100 -5.25 -14.30 3.56
C ALA A 100 -5.81 -14.89 2.26
N ALA A 101 -6.95 -14.35 1.77
CA ALA A 101 -7.57 -14.78 0.52
C ALA A 101 -6.73 -14.41 -0.71
N ALA A 102 -6.11 -13.23 -0.71
CA ALA A 102 -5.21 -12.81 -1.79
C ALA A 102 -3.96 -13.70 -1.87
N GLY A 103 -3.45 -14.17 -0.73
CA GLY A 103 -2.29 -15.07 -0.67
C GLY A 103 -1.07 -14.46 -1.36
N ARG A 104 -0.65 -15.04 -2.50
CA ARG A 104 0.46 -14.53 -3.31
C ARG A 104 0.06 -13.37 -4.23
N ASN A 105 -1.23 -13.14 -4.44
CA ASN A 105 -1.78 -12.09 -5.29
C ASN A 105 -1.92 -10.77 -4.52
N VAL A 106 -0.90 -10.41 -3.74
CA VAL A 106 -0.81 -9.10 -3.09
C VAL A 106 0.12 -8.22 -3.91
N GLN A 107 -0.42 -7.16 -4.47
CA GLN A 107 0.31 -6.22 -5.30
C GLN A 107 0.61 -4.94 -4.52
N SER A 108 1.81 -4.40 -4.76
CA SER A 108 2.21 -3.09 -4.26
C SER A 108 2.80 -2.28 -5.41
N PRO A 109 1.98 -1.66 -6.26
CA PRO A 109 2.43 -0.74 -7.29
C PRO A 109 3.42 0.30 -6.75
N ARG A 110 4.61 0.38 -7.37
CA ARG A 110 5.70 1.26 -6.93
C ARG A 110 5.88 2.50 -7.80
N LEU A 111 4.98 2.73 -8.76
CA LEU A 111 5.08 3.85 -9.71
C LEU A 111 5.26 5.19 -9.00
N MET A 112 4.46 5.45 -7.96
CA MET A 112 4.51 6.68 -7.16
C MET A 112 5.84 6.87 -6.41
N ASP A 113 6.45 5.77 -5.95
CA ASP A 113 7.70 5.79 -5.19
C ASP A 113 8.93 5.87 -6.09
N TRP A 114 8.91 5.10 -7.17
CA TRP A 114 10.07 4.90 -8.05
C TRP A 114 10.18 5.95 -9.12
N TYR A 115 9.04 6.43 -9.64
CA TYR A 115 8.97 7.39 -10.72
C TYR A 115 8.00 8.53 -10.36
N PRO A 116 8.27 9.28 -9.26
CA PRO A 116 7.34 10.30 -8.76
C PRO A 116 7.08 11.40 -9.78
N LYS A 117 8.06 11.73 -10.63
CA LYS A 117 7.93 12.71 -11.71
C LYS A 117 6.91 12.26 -12.77
N LEU A 118 7.09 11.05 -13.31
CA LEU A 118 6.14 10.44 -14.24
C LEU A 118 4.73 10.40 -13.61
N ALA A 119 4.62 9.91 -12.39
CA ALA A 119 3.33 9.71 -11.76
C ALA A 119 2.59 11.04 -11.47
N LYS A 120 3.27 12.03 -10.90
CA LYS A 120 2.64 13.29 -10.48
C LYS A 120 2.49 14.30 -11.60
N GLU A 121 3.51 14.44 -12.46
CA GLU A 121 3.55 15.53 -13.46
C GLU A 121 2.99 15.11 -14.81
N ARG A 122 3.00 13.81 -15.13
CA ARG A 122 2.61 13.33 -16.46
C ARG A 122 1.34 12.48 -16.43
N VAL A 123 1.18 11.63 -15.42
CA VAL A 123 0.00 10.75 -15.30
C VAL A 123 -1.15 11.43 -14.54
N GLY A 124 -0.86 12.07 -13.41
CA GLY A 124 -1.86 12.77 -12.58
C GLY A 124 -2.73 13.78 -13.34
N PRO A 125 -2.17 14.72 -14.13
CA PRO A 125 -2.96 15.70 -14.87
C PRO A 125 -3.85 15.07 -15.94
N VAL A 126 -3.41 13.97 -16.56
CA VAL A 126 -4.19 13.25 -17.58
C VAL A 126 -5.41 12.57 -16.95
N PHE A 127 -5.28 12.00 -15.75
CA PHE A 127 -6.43 11.52 -14.99
C PHE A 127 -7.35 12.67 -14.58
N GLY A 128 -6.81 13.83 -14.22
CA GLY A 128 -7.60 15.04 -13.96
C GLY A 128 -8.48 15.41 -15.16
N ALA A 129 -7.87 15.56 -16.33
CA ALA A 129 -8.57 15.87 -17.58
C ALA A 129 -9.60 14.79 -17.99
N LEU A 130 -9.28 13.50 -17.76
CA LEU A 130 -10.22 12.42 -18.02
C LEU A 130 -11.46 12.49 -17.11
N LEU A 131 -11.26 12.80 -15.82
CA LEU A 131 -12.35 12.88 -14.84
C LEU A 131 -13.20 14.15 -15.01
N THR A 132 -12.63 15.23 -15.53
CA THR A 132 -13.38 16.46 -15.88
C THR A 132 -14.05 16.39 -17.25
N GLY A 133 -13.73 15.38 -18.07
CA GLY A 133 -14.26 15.23 -19.42
C GLY A 133 -13.49 16.01 -20.49
N ASP A 134 -12.38 16.66 -20.13
CA ASP A 134 -11.52 17.42 -21.04
C ASP A 134 -10.66 16.52 -21.94
N ALA A 135 -10.56 15.22 -21.63
CA ALA A 135 -9.88 14.22 -22.44
C ALA A 135 -10.71 12.93 -22.54
N THR A 136 -10.69 12.29 -23.70
CA THR A 136 -11.32 10.98 -23.90
C THR A 136 -10.47 9.84 -23.29
N PRO A 137 -11.06 8.67 -22.97
CA PRO A 137 -10.28 7.52 -22.50
C PRO A 137 -9.15 7.12 -23.45
N ALA A 138 -9.39 7.16 -24.76
CA ALA A 138 -8.39 6.80 -25.76
C ALA A 138 -7.22 7.79 -25.80
N GLU A 139 -7.48 9.08 -25.64
CA GLU A 139 -6.44 10.11 -25.55
C GLU A 139 -5.63 10.01 -24.25
N ALA A 140 -6.31 9.72 -23.14
CA ALA A 140 -5.67 9.50 -21.85
C ALA A 140 -4.69 8.33 -21.91
N VAL A 141 -5.12 7.17 -22.43
CA VAL A 141 -4.27 5.99 -22.61
C VAL A 141 -3.06 6.28 -23.49
N ARG A 142 -3.26 6.89 -24.67
CA ARG A 142 -2.15 7.24 -25.57
C ARG A 142 -1.15 8.20 -24.93
N THR A 143 -1.64 9.16 -24.15
CA THR A 143 -0.80 10.17 -23.50
C THR A 143 0.01 9.57 -22.35
N ILE A 144 -0.61 8.74 -21.52
CA ILE A 144 0.07 8.04 -20.44
C ILE A 144 1.10 7.05 -20.99
N GLN A 145 0.75 6.29 -22.03
CA GLN A 145 1.68 5.35 -22.67
C GLN A 145 2.92 6.06 -23.21
N ARG A 146 2.74 7.17 -23.94
CA ARG A 146 3.85 7.97 -24.45
C ARG A 146 4.75 8.48 -23.32
N ALA A 147 4.17 8.99 -22.23
CA ALA A 147 4.96 9.45 -21.08
C ALA A 147 5.74 8.32 -20.40
N ALA A 148 5.15 7.13 -20.31
CA ALA A 148 5.83 5.93 -19.80
C ALA A 148 6.99 5.51 -20.71
N ASP A 149 6.79 5.51 -22.04
CA ASP A 149 7.82 5.16 -23.03
C ASP A 149 8.99 6.14 -23.01
N GLU A 150 8.71 7.44 -22.95
CA GLU A 150 9.73 8.48 -22.79
C GLU A 150 10.54 8.27 -21.50
N THR A 151 9.85 8.01 -20.37
CA THR A 151 10.52 7.76 -19.08
C THR A 151 11.38 6.49 -19.12
N ALA A 152 10.94 5.45 -19.84
CA ALA A 152 11.70 4.20 -19.96
C ALA A 152 12.98 4.37 -20.79
N ARG A 153 12.95 5.28 -21.77
CA ARG A 153 14.10 5.63 -22.64
C ARG A 153 15.04 6.65 -22.01
N ASP A 154 14.59 7.42 -21.01
CA ASP A 154 15.42 8.38 -20.30
C ASP A 154 16.48 7.68 -19.44
N GLU A 155 17.75 7.77 -19.86
CA GLU A 155 18.89 7.17 -19.17
C GLU A 155 19.22 7.85 -17.84
N SER A 156 18.76 9.08 -17.61
CA SER A 156 18.93 9.79 -16.34
C SER A 156 18.02 9.24 -15.24
N VAL A 157 16.95 8.53 -15.63
CA VAL A 157 16.00 7.92 -14.70
C VAL A 157 16.59 6.62 -14.15
N ARG A 158 16.80 6.59 -12.83
CA ARG A 158 17.26 5.39 -12.13
C ARG A 158 16.24 4.26 -12.28
N ARG A 159 16.61 3.23 -13.03
CA ARG A 159 15.83 1.99 -13.17
C ARG A 159 15.77 1.24 -11.85
N ARG A 160 14.56 0.87 -11.44
CA ARG A 160 14.28 0.11 -10.22
C ARG A 160 13.85 -1.30 -10.58
N ARG A 161 14.30 -2.28 -9.80
CA ARG A 161 13.78 -3.65 -9.82
C ARG A 161 13.10 -3.93 -8.50
N HIS A 162 12.02 -4.70 -8.56
CA HIS A 162 11.41 -5.22 -7.34
C HIS A 162 12.43 -6.18 -6.71
N PRO A 163 12.80 -5.98 -5.43
CA PRO A 163 13.60 -6.95 -4.70
C PRO A 163 12.83 -8.25 -4.47
#